data_AF-A0A538HFT9-F1
#
_entry.id   AF-A0A538HFT9-F1
#
_cell.length_a   1.000
_cell.length_b   1.000
_cell.length_c   1.000
_cell.angle_alpha   90.00
_cell.angle_beta   90.00
_cell.angle_gamma   90.00
#
_symmetry.space_group_name_H-M   'P 1'
#
loop_
_entity.id
_entity.type
_entity.pdbx_description
1 polymer ?
#
loop_
_entity_poly.entity_id
_entity_poly.type
_entity_poly.pdbx_seq_one_letter_code
_entity_poly.pdbx_strand_id
1 'polypeptide(L)'
;MHPWGKWGRNFAEYGIVAAREALADAGLEWRDVQFVSGADTMRQGYPGYVAGSTFAQALGWSGARVSSCYAACASGASAMQIARAQILAG
;
A
#
# COMPACT_ATOMS: atom_id res chain seq x y z
N MET A 1 -5.28 -9.85 -3.31
CA MET A 1 -6.39 -8.91 -3.02
C MET A 1 -7.27 -9.55 -1.97
N HIS A 2 -7.72 -8.83 -0.94
CA HIS A 2 -8.58 -9.45 0.09
C HIS A 2 -10.08 -9.38 -0.31
N PRO A 3 -10.94 -10.33 0.13
CA PRO A 3 -12.39 -10.24 -0.06
C PRO A 3 -12.95 -8.89 0.44
N TRP A 4 -14.10 -8.41 -0.04
CA TRP A 4 -14.70 -7.10 0.33
C TRP A 4 -15.87 -7.24 1.34
N GLY A 5 -15.96 -6.37 2.36
CA GLY A 5 -16.84 -6.59 3.53
C GLY A 5 -16.34 -5.98 4.86
N LYS A 6 -17.02 -6.31 5.97
CA LYS A 6 -16.73 -5.83 7.33
C LYS A 6 -16.42 -7.00 8.25
N TRP A 7 -15.16 -7.14 8.68
CA TRP A 7 -14.74 -8.28 9.53
C TRP A 7 -14.06 -7.86 10.84
N GLY A 8 -14.17 -6.58 11.24
CA GLY A 8 -13.75 -6.11 12.56
C GLY A 8 -12.24 -6.06 12.82
N ARG A 9 -11.40 -6.36 11.84
CA ARG A 9 -9.92 -6.28 11.94
C ARG A 9 -9.38 -4.90 11.58
N ASN A 10 -8.16 -4.60 12.04
CA ASN A 10 -7.45 -3.39 11.66
C ASN A 10 -7.24 -3.37 10.13
N PHE A 11 -7.44 -2.21 9.50
CA PHE A 11 -7.31 -2.10 8.05
C PHE A 11 -5.92 -2.47 7.52
N ALA A 12 -4.87 -2.24 8.33
CA ALA A 12 -3.51 -2.61 8.00
C ALA A 12 -3.38 -4.12 7.77
N GLU A 13 -4.09 -4.94 8.56
CA GLU A 13 -4.06 -6.40 8.42
C GLU A 13 -4.58 -6.86 7.06
N TYR A 14 -5.66 -6.24 6.56
CA TYR A 14 -6.19 -6.57 5.23
C TYR A 14 -5.20 -6.21 4.12
N GLY A 15 -4.52 -5.06 4.25
CA GLY A 15 -3.50 -4.66 3.29
C GLY A 15 -2.24 -5.52 3.34
N ILE A 16 -1.82 -6.00 4.52
CA ILE A 16 -0.71 -6.97 4.65
C ILE A 16 -1.03 -8.26 3.91
N VAL A 17 -2.25 -8.81 4.09
CA VAL A 17 -2.68 -10.01 3.37
C VAL A 17 -2.65 -9.77 1.86
N ALA A 18 -3.27 -8.69 1.41
CA ALA A 18 -3.31 -8.36 -0.02
C ALA A 18 -1.92 -8.13 -0.62
N ALA A 19 -1.00 -7.48 0.12
CA ALA A 19 0.36 -7.23 -0.32
C ALA A 19 1.18 -8.53 -0.41
N ARG A 20 1.06 -9.43 0.58
CA ARG A 20 1.76 -10.73 0.56
C ARG A 20 1.29 -11.62 -0.59
N GLU A 21 -0.01 -11.64 -0.87
CA GLU A 21 -0.54 -12.35 -2.03
C GLU A 21 -0.02 -11.77 -3.35
N ALA A 22 0.05 -10.44 -3.48
CA ALA A 22 0.58 -9.80 -4.69
C ALA A 22 2.07 -10.06 -4.89
N LEU A 23 2.86 -10.07 -3.81
CA LEU A 23 4.29 -10.42 -3.84
C LEU A 23 4.50 -11.88 -4.26
N ALA A 24 3.71 -12.80 -3.69
CA ALA A 24 3.76 -14.21 -4.04
C ALA A 24 3.39 -14.47 -5.51
N ASP A 25 2.34 -13.80 -6.01
CA ASP A 25 1.93 -13.86 -7.41
C ASP A 25 3.02 -13.33 -8.36
N ALA A 26 3.73 -12.28 -7.96
CA ALA A 26 4.86 -11.73 -8.70
C ALA A 26 6.17 -12.53 -8.55
N GLY A 27 6.23 -13.50 -7.64
CA GLY A 27 7.47 -14.24 -7.32
C GLY A 27 8.56 -13.36 -6.70
N LEU A 28 8.18 -12.32 -5.95
CA LEU A 28 9.09 -11.34 -5.35
C LEU A 28 9.04 -11.41 -3.82
N GLU A 29 10.18 -11.12 -3.19
CA GLU A 29 10.25 -10.89 -1.75
C GLU A 29 9.94 -9.44 -1.43
N TRP A 30 9.46 -9.16 -0.21
CA TRP A 30 9.18 -7.79 0.22
C TRP A 30 10.40 -6.86 0.11
N ARG A 31 11.61 -7.41 0.30
CA ARG A 31 12.87 -6.67 0.20
C ARG A 31 13.21 -6.24 -1.23
N ASP A 32 12.57 -6.83 -2.24
CA ASP A 32 12.75 -6.45 -3.64
C ASP A 32 11.97 -5.17 -3.99
N VAL A 33 11.01 -4.77 -3.15
CA VAL A 33 10.20 -3.57 -3.36
C VAL A 33 11.03 -2.33 -3.03
N GLN A 34 11.23 -1.47 -4.04
CA GLN A 34 12.03 -0.25 -3.93
C GLN A 34 11.20 1.01 -3.61
N PHE A 35 9.88 0.94 -3.86
CA PHE A 35 8.97 2.06 -3.68
C PHE A 35 7.59 1.58 -3.23
N VAL A 36 7.00 2.29 -2.25
CA VAL A 36 5.66 2.04 -1.74
C VAL A 36 4.78 3.25 -2.03
N SER A 37 3.72 3.05 -2.80
CA SER A 37 2.67 4.06 -3.02
C SER A 37 1.41 3.70 -2.26
N GLY A 38 1.06 4.51 -1.26
CA GLY A 38 -0.12 4.34 -0.43
C GLY A 38 -1.32 5.16 -0.92
N ALA A 39 -2.50 4.55 -0.90
CA ALA A 39 -3.77 5.23 -1.11
C ALA A 39 -4.39 5.60 0.24
N ASP A 40 -4.46 6.88 0.54
CA ASP A 40 -4.93 7.37 1.83
C ASP A 40 -6.45 7.27 1.97
N THR A 41 -6.87 7.11 3.21
CA THR A 41 -8.27 7.15 3.63
C THR A 41 -8.43 7.91 4.93
N MET A 42 -9.33 8.89 4.92
CA MET A 42 -9.67 9.66 6.11
C MET A 42 -10.42 8.82 7.16
N ARG A 43 -10.92 7.64 6.78
CA ARG A 43 -11.77 6.79 7.63
C ARG A 43 -10.99 5.89 8.61
N GLN A 44 -9.66 5.84 8.49
CA GLN A 44 -8.80 4.99 9.33
C GLN A 44 -7.90 5.79 10.27
N GLY A 45 -8.26 7.06 10.55
CA GLY A 45 -7.48 7.95 11.40
C GLY A 45 -6.10 8.27 10.82
N TYR A 46 -5.15 8.62 11.69
CA TYR A 46 -3.79 8.99 11.27
C TYR A 46 -3.11 7.92 10.39
N PRO A 47 -3.16 6.61 10.73
CA PRO A 47 -2.60 5.57 9.87
C PRO A 47 -3.20 5.53 8.45
N GLY A 48 -4.43 5.99 8.29
CA GLY A 48 -5.08 6.14 6.98
C GLY A 48 -4.61 7.37 6.19
N TYR A 49 -4.12 8.42 6.85
CA TYR A 49 -3.53 9.60 6.20
C TYR A 49 -2.06 9.43 5.81
N VAL A 50 -1.39 8.44 6.39
CA VAL A 50 -0.02 8.05 6.06
C VAL A 50 0.01 6.61 5.58
N ALA A 51 -0.93 6.21 4.72
CA ALA A 51 -1.16 4.81 4.40
C ALA A 51 0.09 4.11 3.86
N GLY A 52 0.90 4.79 3.04
CA GLY A 52 2.15 4.24 2.54
C GLY A 52 3.12 3.86 3.67
N SER A 53 3.29 4.75 4.65
CA SER A 53 4.14 4.51 5.81
C SER A 53 3.56 3.44 6.72
N THR A 54 2.23 3.42 6.90
CA THR A 54 1.54 2.41 7.69
C THR A 54 1.80 1.00 7.14
N PHE A 55 1.65 0.80 5.82
CA PHE A 55 1.89 -0.51 5.21
C PHE A 55 3.37 -0.88 5.17
N ALA A 56 4.26 0.08 4.88
CA ALA A 56 5.71 -0.15 4.92
C ALA A 56 6.19 -0.55 6.32
N GLN A 57 5.64 0.05 7.38
CA GLN A 57 5.89 -0.37 8.76
C GLN A 57 5.37 -1.78 9.02
N ALA A 58 4.13 -2.05 8.61
CA ALA A 58 3.45 -3.31 8.92
C ALA A 58 4.05 -4.52 8.18
N LEU A 59 4.63 -4.31 6.99
CA LEU A 59 5.41 -5.30 6.24
C LEU A 59 6.87 -5.40 6.73
N GLY A 60 7.31 -4.43 7.54
CA GLY A 60 8.67 -4.31 8.07
C GLY A 60 9.52 -3.36 7.22
N TRP A 61 10.17 -2.37 7.85
CA TRP A 61 10.96 -1.38 7.14
C TRP A 61 12.09 -2.02 6.31
N SER A 62 12.07 -1.78 5.00
CA SER A 62 13.09 -2.28 4.05
C SER A 62 14.06 -1.20 3.57
N GLY A 63 13.76 0.08 3.81
CA GLY A 63 14.45 1.23 3.19
C GLY A 63 13.82 1.69 1.87
N ALA A 64 12.73 1.06 1.42
CA ALA A 64 11.94 1.52 0.28
C ALA A 64 11.47 2.97 0.46
N ARG A 65 11.53 3.75 -0.61
CA ARG A 65 10.95 5.10 -0.62
C ARG A 65 9.43 5.00 -0.49
N VAL A 66 8.82 5.93 0.24
CA VAL A 66 7.38 5.89 0.54
C VAL A 66 6.71 7.18 0.06
N SER A 67 5.55 7.04 -0.57
CA SER A 67 4.64 8.13 -0.90
C SER A 67 3.22 7.75 -0.54
N SER A 68 2.40 8.72 -0.14
CA SER A 68 0.97 8.54 0.09
C SER A 68 0.19 9.59 -0.68
N CYS A 69 -0.99 9.23 -1.17
CA CYS A 69 -1.84 10.14 -1.94
C CYS A 69 -3.32 9.97 -1.60
N TYR A 70 -4.07 11.06 -1.72
CA TYR A 70 -5.52 11.07 -1.54
C TYR A 70 -6.21 11.65 -2.77
N ALA A 71 -7.17 10.91 -3.31
CA ALA A 71 -8.05 11.32 -4.42
C ALA A 71 -9.46 10.74 -4.25
N ALA A 72 -9.99 10.76 -3.03
CA ALA A 72 -11.30 10.20 -2.68
C ALA A 72 -11.50 8.76 -3.20
N CYS A 73 -12.57 8.48 -3.96
CA CYS A 73 -12.81 7.16 -4.53
C CYS A 73 -11.72 6.70 -5.50
N ALA A 74 -10.94 7.63 -6.07
CA ALA A 74 -9.88 7.35 -7.02
C ALA A 74 -8.49 7.15 -6.37
N SER A 75 -8.35 7.26 -5.04
CA SER A 75 -7.03 7.16 -4.37
C SER A 75 -6.24 5.92 -4.78
N GLY A 76 -6.90 4.76 -4.93
CA GLY A 76 -6.26 3.52 -5.37
C GLY A 76 -5.67 3.62 -6.79
N ALA A 77 -6.42 4.21 -7.73
CA ALA A 77 -5.95 4.42 -9.09
C ALA A 77 -4.82 5.47 -9.15
N SER A 78 -4.93 6.54 -8.36
CA SER A 78 -3.88 7.55 -8.24
C SER A 78 -2.58 6.96 -7.69
N ALA A 79 -2.64 6.11 -6.66
CA ALA A 79 -1.47 5.42 -6.12
C ALA A 79 -0.80 4.52 -7.17
N MET A 80 -1.59 3.78 -7.96
CA MET A 80 -1.05 2.99 -9.07
C MET A 80 -0.37 3.85 -10.15
N GLN A 81 -0.94 5.01 -10.49
CA GLN A 81 -0.31 5.94 -11.43
C GLN A 81 1.01 6.52 -10.90
N ILE A 82 1.10 6.81 -9.61
CA ILE A 82 2.35 7.27 -8.97
C ILE A 82 3.41 6.16 -9.03
N ALA A 83 3.06 4.92 -8.68
CA ALA A 83 3.98 3.78 -8.77
C ALA A 83 4.47 3.57 -10.21
N ARG A 84 3.56 3.64 -11.19
CA ARG A 84 3.91 3.58 -12.62
C ARG A 84 4.86 4.71 -13.02
N ALA A 85 4.60 5.93 -12.57
CA ALA A 85 5.44 7.07 -12.89
C ALA A 85 6.86 6.91 -12.32
N GLN A 86 7.01 6.35 -11.12
CA GLN A 86 8.33 6.03 -10.55
C GLN A 86 9.08 4.99 -11.39
N ILE A 87 8.41 3.92 -11.82
CA ILE A 87 9.04 2.90 -12.68
C ILE A 87 9.52 3.51 -14.01
N LEU A 88 8.72 4.40 -14.61
CA LEU A 88 9.07 5.04 -15.89
C LEU A 88 10.16 6.11 -15.76
N ALA A 89 10.39 6.63 -14.56
CA ALA A 89 11.41 7.65 -14.30
C ALA A 89 12.83 7.07 -14.16
N GLY A 90 12.96 5.74 -13.97
CA GLY A 90 14.22 5.06 -13.64
C GLY A 90 14.63 5.25 -12.18
#